data_AF-A0AAV0CIV6-F1
#
_entry.id   AF-A0AAV0CIV6-F1
#
_cell.length_a   1.000
_cell.length_b   1.000
_cell.length_c   1.000
_cell.angle_alpha   90.00
_cell.angle_beta   90.00
_cell.angle_gamma   90.00
#
_symmetry.space_group_name_H-M   'P 1'
#
loop_
_entity.id
_entity.type
_entity.pdbx_description
1 polymer ?
#
loop_
_entity_poly.entity_id
_entity_poly.type
_entity_poly.pdbx_seq_one_letter_code
_entity_poly.pdbx_strand_id
1 'polypeptide(L)'
;MAGWNYPEIALEDFLKAIKGFVDMLILASGYQSSGSPAHWDSSNIKKALQWALLIEDVIGHLSSHDEYRDSLEEFNKTLCEMISNPFFPKGLEHLSSKTLMNARNLMLEHLIHSLPLRDSHLRALVAATVEMDSHKHLEFFLQNESRKFAFDSSRQLIEESSNAEANSATCSFSFITARELQRRLLEVSSVSATDKLLNILSHSVYCLSLSEPGKNLPDVVANIGALM
;
A
#
# COMPACT_ATOMS: atom_id res chain seq x y z
N MET A 1 -21.92 30.77 -3.37
CA MET A 1 -21.37 29.43 -3.69
C MET A 1 -20.04 29.37 -2.99
N ALA A 2 -19.95 28.64 -1.89
CA ALA A 2 -18.67 28.43 -1.23
C ALA A 2 -17.95 27.33 -2.03
N GLY A 3 -16.85 27.72 -2.67
CA GLY A 3 -15.97 26.84 -3.41
C GLY A 3 -14.72 26.54 -2.59
N TRP A 4 -13.68 26.09 -3.28
CA TRP A 4 -12.42 25.64 -2.72
C TRP A 4 -11.81 26.71 -1.81
N ASN A 5 -11.58 26.34 -0.55
CA ASN A 5 -11.12 27.22 0.52
C ASN A 5 -9.97 26.61 1.31
N TYR A 6 -9.22 25.67 0.71
CA TYR A 6 -8.07 25.06 1.36
C TYR A 6 -6.81 25.92 1.12
N PRO A 7 -6.09 26.36 2.18
CA PRO A 7 -5.07 27.40 2.06
C PRO A 7 -3.74 26.92 1.49
N GLU A 8 -3.41 25.63 1.61
CA GLU A 8 -2.06 25.12 1.31
C GLU A 8 -1.87 24.75 -0.17
N ILE A 9 -2.95 24.43 -0.89
CA ILE A 9 -2.90 24.05 -2.30
C ILE A 9 -4.20 24.44 -3.01
N ALA A 10 -4.09 24.92 -4.26
CA ALA A 10 -5.25 25.18 -5.11
C ALA A 10 -5.87 23.86 -5.61
N LEU A 11 -7.19 23.83 -5.86
CA LEU A 11 -7.89 22.64 -6.34
C LEU A 11 -7.28 22.08 -7.63
N GLU A 12 -6.94 22.96 -8.59
CA GLU A 12 -6.37 22.55 -9.87
C GLU A 12 -5.00 21.88 -9.69
N ASP A 13 -4.17 22.38 -8.79
CA ASP A 13 -2.85 21.82 -8.50
C ASP A 13 -2.97 20.52 -7.70
N PHE A 14 -3.94 20.43 -6.81
CA PHE A 14 -4.23 19.19 -6.10
C PHE A 14 -4.70 18.09 -7.05
N LEU A 15 -5.56 18.42 -8.04
CA LEU A 15 -5.95 17.49 -9.09
C LEU A 15 -4.79 17.07 -9.99
N LYS A 16 -3.82 17.96 -10.27
CA LYS A 16 -2.59 17.57 -10.96
C LYS A 16 -1.78 16.57 -10.14
N ALA A 17 -1.67 16.78 -8.82
CA ALA A 17 -0.99 15.84 -7.93
C ALA A 17 -1.67 14.46 -7.94
N ILE A 18 -3.02 14.41 -7.92
CA ILE A 18 -3.77 13.14 -8.01
C ILE A 18 -3.55 12.45 -9.36
N LYS A 19 -3.53 13.19 -10.48
CA LYS A 19 -3.20 12.62 -11.80
C LYS A 19 -1.82 12.00 -11.81
N GLY A 20 -0.83 12.72 -11.27
CA GLY A 20 0.52 12.17 -11.12
C GLY A 20 0.55 10.91 -10.24
N PHE A 21 -0.21 10.90 -9.13
CA PHE A 21 -0.32 9.73 -8.27
C PHE A 21 -0.95 8.53 -9.00
N VAL A 22 -1.99 8.77 -9.81
CA VAL A 22 -2.57 7.75 -10.68
C VAL A 22 -1.53 7.20 -11.66
N ASP A 23 -0.73 8.06 -12.30
CA ASP A 23 0.35 7.61 -13.18
C ASP A 23 1.38 6.75 -12.44
N MET A 24 1.71 7.11 -11.19
CA MET A 24 2.59 6.30 -10.34
C MET A 24 1.97 4.95 -9.98
N LEU A 25 0.67 4.87 -9.69
CA LEU A 25 -0.02 3.60 -9.45
C LEU A 25 0.01 2.70 -10.68
N ILE A 26 -0.16 3.26 -11.87
CA ILE A 26 -0.03 2.52 -13.14
C ILE A 26 1.40 2.01 -13.27
N LEU A 27 2.43 2.81 -13.01
CA LEU A 27 3.82 2.36 -13.07
C LEU A 27 4.15 1.32 -11.99
N ALA A 28 3.55 1.42 -10.81
CA ALA A 28 3.69 0.45 -9.73
C ALA A 28 3.08 -0.90 -10.11
N SER A 29 2.08 -0.91 -11.02
CA SER A 29 1.53 -2.13 -11.60
C SER A 29 2.53 -2.95 -12.44
N GLY A 30 3.67 -2.36 -12.79
CA GLY A 30 4.88 -3.12 -13.10
C GLY A 30 5.52 -2.89 -14.47
N TYR A 31 4.82 -2.30 -15.42
CA TYR A 31 5.34 -2.05 -16.75
C TYR A 31 5.13 -0.59 -17.15
N GLN A 32 6.12 -0.02 -17.82
CA GLN A 32 6.00 1.27 -18.51
C GLN A 32 5.36 1.06 -19.89
N SER A 33 4.89 2.14 -20.52
CA SER A 33 4.23 2.10 -21.84
C SER A 33 5.11 1.48 -22.95
N SER A 34 6.43 1.42 -22.77
CA SER A 34 7.36 0.74 -23.69
C SER A 34 7.35 -0.80 -23.57
N GLY A 35 6.60 -1.36 -22.61
CA GLY A 35 6.59 -2.80 -22.30
C GLY A 35 7.78 -3.27 -21.46
N SER A 36 8.71 -2.37 -21.12
CA SER A 36 9.79 -2.67 -20.18
C SER A 36 9.28 -2.67 -18.73
N PRO A 37 9.90 -3.43 -17.81
CA PRO A 37 9.58 -3.33 -16.39
C PRO A 37 9.77 -1.89 -15.89
N ALA A 38 8.85 -1.42 -15.06
CA ALA A 38 9.01 -0.16 -14.36
C ALA A 38 10.21 -0.27 -13.39
N HIS A 39 11.07 0.75 -13.41
CA HIS A 39 12.25 0.80 -12.54
C HIS A 39 11.93 1.54 -11.25
N TRP A 40 11.95 0.81 -10.14
CA TRP A 40 11.70 1.34 -8.80
C TRP A 40 12.97 1.19 -7.95
N ASP A 41 13.71 2.29 -7.81
CA ASP A 41 14.78 2.43 -6.82
C ASP A 41 14.24 3.06 -5.53
N SER A 42 15.05 3.08 -4.46
CA SER A 42 14.63 3.65 -3.18
C SER A 42 14.24 5.12 -3.32
N SER A 43 14.91 5.90 -4.17
CA SER A 43 14.59 7.31 -4.36
C SER A 43 13.21 7.52 -4.99
N ASN A 44 12.86 6.75 -6.01
CA ASN A 44 11.58 6.88 -6.71
C ASN A 44 10.44 6.34 -5.87
N ILE A 45 10.67 5.26 -5.11
CA ILE A 45 9.71 4.76 -4.13
C ILE A 45 9.42 5.83 -3.08
N LYS A 46 10.45 6.48 -2.50
CA LYS A 46 10.25 7.57 -1.53
C LYS A 46 9.40 8.70 -2.09
N LYS A 47 9.66 9.14 -3.33
CA LYS A 47 8.86 10.19 -3.99
C LYS A 47 7.40 9.77 -4.14
N ALA A 48 7.13 8.53 -4.54
CA ALA A 48 5.78 8.01 -4.64
C ALA A 48 5.06 7.96 -3.28
N LEU A 49 5.79 7.57 -2.23
CA LEU A 49 5.30 7.56 -0.86
C LEU A 49 5.07 8.97 -0.30
N GLN A 50 5.89 9.95 -0.67
CA GLN A 50 5.69 11.37 -0.33
C GLN A 50 4.43 11.94 -1.01
N TRP A 51 4.19 11.61 -2.28
CA TRP A 51 2.96 11.99 -2.97
C TRP A 51 1.73 11.34 -2.33
N ALA A 52 1.81 10.06 -1.99
CA ALA A 52 0.74 9.37 -1.28
C ALA A 52 0.43 10.03 0.08
N LEU A 53 1.48 10.40 0.84
CA LEU A 53 1.35 11.10 2.11
C LEU A 53 0.67 12.47 1.96
N LEU A 54 1.14 13.29 1.01
CA LEU A 54 0.54 14.60 0.72
C LEU A 54 -0.96 14.48 0.44
N ILE A 55 -1.36 13.50 -0.37
CA ILE A 55 -2.77 13.28 -0.71
C ILE A 55 -3.58 12.89 0.52
N GLU A 56 -3.07 11.97 1.35
CA GLU A 56 -3.73 11.58 2.59
C GLU A 56 -3.87 12.76 3.56
N ASP A 57 -2.83 13.57 3.71
CA ASP A 57 -2.81 14.70 4.65
C ASP A 57 -3.83 15.77 4.22
N VAL A 58 -3.85 16.14 2.92
CA VAL A 58 -4.81 17.10 2.38
C VAL A 58 -6.25 16.60 2.55
N ILE A 59 -6.55 15.36 2.13
CA ILE A 59 -7.93 14.83 2.24
C ILE A 59 -8.32 14.59 3.69
N GLY A 60 -7.37 14.19 4.54
CA GLY A 60 -7.56 14.08 5.98
C GLY A 60 -7.94 15.41 6.62
N HIS A 61 -7.27 16.50 6.24
CA HIS A 61 -7.61 17.85 6.68
C HIS A 61 -9.01 18.27 6.19
N LEU A 62 -9.29 18.09 4.90
CA LEU A 62 -10.60 18.40 4.30
C LEU A 62 -11.75 17.63 4.97
N SER A 63 -11.49 16.40 5.43
CA SER A 63 -12.50 15.53 6.04
C SER A 63 -12.67 15.73 7.55
N SER A 64 -11.70 16.35 8.22
CA SER A 64 -11.68 16.49 9.69
C SER A 64 -12.22 17.82 10.18
N HIS A 65 -12.25 18.85 9.34
CA HIS A 65 -12.72 20.18 9.73
C HIS A 65 -13.98 20.58 8.97
N ASP A 66 -15.02 20.96 9.69
CA ASP A 66 -16.32 21.36 9.12
C ASP A 66 -16.19 22.57 8.17
N GLU A 67 -15.19 23.43 8.36
CA GLU A 67 -14.91 24.59 7.50
C GLU A 67 -14.56 24.22 6.04
N TYR A 68 -14.09 22.98 5.82
CA TYR A 68 -13.74 22.49 4.48
C TYR A 68 -14.81 21.59 3.86
N ARG A 69 -15.99 21.46 4.47
CA ARG A 69 -17.06 20.58 3.94
C ARG A 69 -17.40 20.89 2.49
N ASP A 70 -17.53 22.18 2.16
CA ASP A 70 -17.87 22.61 0.80
C ASP A 70 -16.68 22.38 -0.17
N SER A 71 -15.44 22.51 0.32
CA SER A 71 -14.22 22.17 -0.46
C SER A 71 -14.09 20.67 -0.72
N LEU A 72 -14.47 19.83 0.24
CA LEU A 72 -14.51 18.38 0.10
C LEU A 72 -15.60 17.95 -0.90
N GLU A 73 -16.77 18.59 -0.86
CA GLU A 73 -17.84 18.35 -1.84
C GLU A 73 -17.41 18.74 -3.26
N GLU A 74 -16.81 19.93 -3.42
CA GLU A 74 -16.27 20.37 -4.71
C GLU A 74 -15.17 19.43 -5.21
N PHE A 75 -14.24 19.03 -4.34
CA PHE A 75 -13.21 18.05 -4.66
C PHE A 75 -13.80 16.73 -5.16
N ASN A 76 -14.76 16.16 -4.44
CA ASN A 76 -15.42 14.91 -4.85
C ASN A 76 -16.10 15.06 -6.21
N LYS A 77 -16.76 16.20 -6.46
CA LYS A 77 -17.37 16.48 -7.76
C LYS A 77 -16.32 16.51 -8.88
N THR A 78 -15.24 17.27 -8.72
CA THR A 78 -14.20 17.36 -9.77
C THR A 78 -13.43 16.05 -9.95
N LEU A 79 -13.26 15.27 -8.87
CA LEU A 79 -12.70 13.92 -8.94
C LEU A 79 -13.58 12.98 -9.77
N CYS A 80 -14.91 13.01 -9.57
CA CYS A 80 -15.85 12.24 -10.39
C CYS A 80 -15.80 12.66 -11.87
N GLU A 81 -15.70 13.95 -12.16
CA GLU A 81 -15.53 14.47 -13.52
C GLU A 81 -14.23 13.96 -14.17
N MET A 82 -13.13 13.93 -13.40
CA MET A 82 -11.84 13.38 -13.85
C MET A 82 -11.93 11.88 -14.16
N ILE A 83 -12.55 11.10 -13.27
CA ILE A 83 -12.71 9.64 -13.43
C ILE A 83 -13.63 9.30 -14.61
N SER A 84 -14.63 10.14 -14.89
CA SER A 84 -15.56 9.96 -16.01
C SER A 84 -14.91 10.14 -17.38
N ASN A 85 -13.65 10.59 -17.44
CA ASN A 85 -12.91 10.73 -18.70
C ASN A 85 -12.70 9.35 -19.35
N PRO A 86 -13.04 9.15 -20.64
CA PRO A 86 -12.83 7.88 -21.35
C PRO A 86 -11.40 7.34 -21.35
N PHE A 87 -10.41 8.22 -21.16
CA PHE A 87 -8.99 7.88 -21.09
C PHE A 87 -8.50 7.59 -19.66
N PHE A 88 -9.37 7.70 -18.65
CA PHE A 88 -9.02 7.37 -17.28
C PHE A 88 -8.77 5.85 -17.15
N PRO A 89 -7.76 5.41 -16.37
CA PRO A 89 -7.45 4.00 -16.22
C PRO A 89 -8.63 3.22 -15.61
N LYS A 90 -9.20 2.29 -16.37
CA LYS A 90 -10.36 1.49 -15.94
C LYS A 90 -10.12 0.71 -14.65
N GLY A 91 -8.88 0.27 -14.41
CA GLY A 91 -8.51 -0.42 -13.16
C GLY A 91 -8.61 0.45 -11.91
N LEU A 92 -8.73 1.77 -12.06
CA LEU A 92 -8.81 2.76 -10.98
C LEU A 92 -10.15 3.50 -10.94
N GLU A 93 -11.18 3.01 -11.65
CA GLU A 93 -12.51 3.65 -11.69
C GLU A 93 -13.20 3.78 -10.31
N HIS A 94 -12.76 2.99 -9.34
CA HIS A 94 -13.23 2.99 -7.95
C HIS A 94 -12.47 4.00 -7.06
N LEU A 95 -11.62 4.85 -7.64
CA LEU A 95 -10.92 5.91 -6.92
C LEU A 95 -11.96 6.89 -6.33
N SER A 96 -11.78 7.25 -5.08
CA SER A 96 -12.66 8.17 -4.35
C SER A 96 -11.84 8.91 -3.30
N SER A 97 -12.39 9.97 -2.69
CA SER A 97 -11.76 10.61 -1.53
C SER A 97 -11.45 9.60 -0.42
N LYS A 98 -12.37 8.68 -0.12
CA LYS A 98 -12.16 7.60 0.86
C LYS A 98 -11.01 6.66 0.49
N THR A 99 -10.89 6.33 -0.79
CA THR A 99 -9.80 5.51 -1.33
C THR A 99 -8.48 6.26 -1.18
N LEU A 100 -8.45 7.55 -1.57
CA LEU A 100 -7.28 8.43 -1.50
C LEU A 100 -6.86 8.80 -0.06
N MET A 101 -7.77 8.78 0.92
CA MET A 101 -7.42 8.84 2.35
C MET A 101 -6.54 7.68 2.82
N ASN A 102 -6.40 6.64 2.00
CA ASN A 102 -5.51 5.50 2.24
C ASN A 102 -4.45 5.36 1.12
N ALA A 103 -4.07 6.47 0.46
CA ALA A 103 -3.13 6.46 -0.67
C ALA A 103 -1.79 5.77 -0.36
N ARG A 104 -1.27 5.85 0.86
CA ARG A 104 -0.03 5.13 1.26
C ARG A 104 -0.22 3.62 1.16
N ASN A 105 -1.34 3.12 1.68
CA ASN A 105 -1.68 1.70 1.60
C ASN A 105 -1.82 1.27 0.14
N LEU A 106 -2.53 2.06 -0.68
CA LEU A 106 -2.71 1.78 -2.10
C LEU A 106 -1.38 1.71 -2.85
N MET A 107 -0.49 2.67 -2.64
CA MET A 107 0.81 2.70 -3.31
C MET A 107 1.67 1.51 -2.90
N LEU A 108 1.75 1.23 -1.59
CA LEU A 108 2.51 0.08 -1.08
C LEU A 108 1.93 -1.25 -1.57
N GLU A 109 0.61 -1.37 -1.63
CA GLU A 109 -0.06 -2.54 -2.18
C GLU A 109 0.35 -2.76 -3.65
N HIS A 110 0.31 -1.73 -4.50
CA HIS A 110 0.72 -1.87 -5.90
C HIS A 110 2.20 -2.21 -6.04
N LEU A 111 3.08 -1.55 -5.27
CA LEU A 111 4.51 -1.84 -5.27
C LEU A 111 4.84 -3.26 -4.79
N ILE A 112 4.00 -3.84 -3.92
CA ILE A 112 4.22 -5.16 -3.33
C ILE A 112 3.56 -6.26 -4.14
N HIS A 113 2.37 -6.08 -4.71
CA HIS A 113 1.57 -7.19 -5.22
C HIS A 113 1.56 -7.31 -6.74
N SER A 114 1.87 -6.25 -7.49
CA SER A 114 1.67 -6.26 -8.94
C SER A 114 2.71 -7.03 -9.75
N LEU A 115 3.90 -7.31 -9.19
CA LEU A 115 4.98 -8.03 -9.87
C LEU A 115 5.68 -9.05 -8.97
N PRO A 116 6.42 -10.02 -9.53
CA PRO A 116 7.43 -10.79 -8.78
C PRO A 116 8.37 -9.84 -8.01
N LEU A 117 8.36 -9.93 -6.68
CA LEU A 117 9.25 -9.13 -5.82
C LEU A 117 10.69 -9.62 -6.01
N ARG A 118 11.44 -8.92 -6.86
CA ARG A 118 12.88 -9.14 -6.99
C ARG A 118 13.61 -8.61 -5.75
N ASP A 119 14.70 -9.25 -5.37
CA ASP A 119 15.55 -8.83 -4.25
C ASP A 119 15.94 -7.35 -4.29
N SER A 120 16.26 -6.82 -5.47
CA SER A 120 16.61 -5.41 -5.63
C SER A 120 15.43 -4.48 -5.32
N HIS A 121 14.22 -4.86 -5.74
CA HIS A 121 12.99 -4.11 -5.47
C HIS A 121 12.62 -4.19 -3.99
N LEU A 122 12.70 -5.38 -3.39
CA LEU A 122 12.44 -5.55 -1.95
C LEU A 122 13.40 -4.72 -1.10
N ARG A 123 14.71 -4.73 -1.42
CA ARG A 123 15.69 -3.88 -0.73
C ARG A 123 15.40 -2.40 -0.90
N ALA A 124 15.06 -1.96 -2.12
CA ALA A 124 14.70 -0.57 -2.39
C ALA A 124 13.45 -0.15 -1.61
N LEU A 125 12.42 -1.00 -1.57
CA LEU A 125 11.17 -0.77 -0.85
C LEU A 125 11.40 -0.63 0.65
N VAL A 126 12.09 -1.60 1.27
CA VAL A 126 12.35 -1.59 2.72
C VAL A 126 13.23 -0.40 3.11
N ALA A 127 14.27 -0.09 2.32
CA ALA A 127 15.11 1.08 2.57
C ALA A 127 14.28 2.37 2.51
N ALA A 128 13.48 2.54 1.45
CA ALA A 128 12.63 3.72 1.29
C ALA A 128 11.64 3.88 2.46
N THR A 129 10.99 2.81 2.90
CA THR A 129 9.96 2.89 3.96
C THR A 129 10.56 3.22 5.32
N VAL A 130 11.73 2.65 5.64
CA VAL A 130 12.46 2.97 6.88
C VAL A 130 12.97 4.40 6.87
N GLU A 131 13.50 4.86 5.73
CA GLU A 131 13.95 6.24 5.57
C GLU A 131 12.78 7.23 5.71
N MET A 132 11.63 6.94 5.11
CA MET A 132 10.42 7.77 5.23
C MET A 132 9.92 7.89 6.68
N ASP A 133 9.96 6.79 7.45
CA ASP A 133 9.59 6.81 8.86
C ASP A 133 10.59 7.60 9.70
N SER A 134 11.88 7.49 9.37
CA SER A 134 12.96 8.22 10.05
C SER A 134 12.82 9.73 9.84
N HIS A 135 12.44 10.18 8.64
CA HIS A 135 12.20 11.59 8.34
C HIS A 135 10.97 12.13 9.07
N LYS A 136 9.87 11.37 9.14
CA LYS A 136 8.69 11.74 9.94
C LYS A 136 9.02 11.90 11.43
N HIS A 137 9.82 10.98 11.97
CA HIS A 137 10.28 11.11 13.36
C HIS A 137 11.14 12.35 13.54
N LEU A 138 12.05 12.67 12.61
CA LEU A 138 12.87 13.89 12.69
C LEU A 138 12.04 15.18 12.63
N GLU A 139 11.04 15.27 11.75
CA GLU A 139 10.14 16.44 11.70
C GLU A 139 9.29 16.56 12.98
N PHE A 140 8.77 15.45 13.50
CA PHE A 140 8.05 15.42 14.77
C PHE A 140 8.94 15.80 15.96
N PHE A 141 10.18 15.29 16.00
CA PHE A 141 11.17 15.64 17.02
C PHE A 141 11.53 17.14 16.95
N LEU A 142 11.80 17.69 15.77
CA LEU A 142 12.14 19.10 15.57
C LEU A 142 10.96 20.04 15.87
N GLN A 143 9.72 19.65 15.53
CA GLN A 143 8.51 20.40 15.92
C GLN A 143 8.27 20.36 17.44
N ASN A 144 8.59 19.24 18.11
CA ASN A 144 8.48 19.14 19.56
C ASN A 144 9.63 19.84 20.30
N GLU A 145 10.83 19.89 19.72
CA GLU A 145 11.96 20.67 20.24
C GLU A 145 11.69 22.18 20.15
N SER A 146 11.10 22.63 19.04
CA SER A 146 10.64 24.02 18.88
C SER A 146 9.52 24.37 19.89
N ARG A 147 8.70 23.39 20.29
CA ARG A 147 7.72 23.53 21.39
C ARG A 147 8.37 23.53 22.77
N LYS A 148 9.51 22.84 22.96
CA LYS A 148 10.28 22.84 24.23
C LYS A 148 11.00 24.17 24.50
N PHE A 149 11.41 24.91 23.46
CA PHE A 149 12.02 26.24 23.65
C PHE A 149 11.02 27.37 23.98
N ALA A 150 9.71 27.10 23.96
CA ALA A 150 8.68 28.07 24.34
C ALA A 150 8.22 27.96 25.81
N PHE A 151 8.75 27.02 26.61
CA PHE A 151 8.35 26.89 28.00
C PHE A 151 9.46 26.31 28.89
N ASP A 152 10.60 27.01 28.94
CA ASP A 152 11.60 26.78 29.98
C ASP A 152 11.41 27.79 31.12
N SER A 153 10.38 27.53 31.93
CA SER A 153 10.28 28.07 33.29
C SER A 153 9.49 27.10 34.16
N SER A 154 10.09 25.94 34.45
CA SER A 154 10.13 25.35 35.79
C SER A 154 10.73 23.94 35.74
N ARG A 155 11.76 23.76 36.55
CA ARG A 155 12.41 22.48 36.84
C ARG A 155 11.42 21.45 37.39
N GLN A 156 11.40 20.23 36.85
CA GLN A 156 11.59 19.02 37.67
C GLN A 156 11.91 17.78 36.83
N LEU A 157 12.86 17.01 37.35
CA LEU A 157 13.36 15.73 36.88
C LEU A 157 12.36 14.60 37.15
N ILE A 158 12.37 13.61 36.24
CA ILE A 158 11.91 12.22 36.38
C ILE A 158 10.40 12.06 36.59
N GLU A 159 9.72 11.58 35.55
CA GLU A 159 8.86 10.41 35.68
C GLU A 159 8.64 9.76 34.30
N GLU A 160 8.90 8.46 34.25
CA GLU A 160 8.46 7.57 33.19
C GLU A 160 6.93 7.71 33.06
N SER A 161 6.44 8.11 31.89
CA SER A 161 5.03 7.91 31.56
C SER A 161 4.92 7.10 30.27
N SER A 162 4.81 5.80 30.51
CA SER A 162 4.13 4.84 29.67
C SER A 162 2.71 5.33 29.38
N ASN A 163 2.55 6.14 28.33
CA ASN A 163 1.27 6.37 27.67
C ASN A 163 1.53 6.35 26.17
N ALA A 164 1.59 5.13 25.63
CA ALA A 164 1.32 4.89 24.22
C ALA A 164 -0.16 5.24 24.00
N GLU A 165 -0.44 6.52 23.81
CA GLU A 165 -1.75 7.05 23.46
C GLU A 165 -2.20 6.44 22.14
N ALA A 166 -3.13 5.51 22.25
CA ALA A 166 -3.77 4.75 21.19
C ALA A 166 -4.71 5.59 20.29
N ASN A 167 -4.48 6.90 20.13
CA ASN A 167 -5.41 7.81 19.44
C ASN A 167 -4.78 8.69 18.35
N SER A 168 -3.65 8.29 17.74
CA SER A 168 -3.05 9.00 16.60
C SER A 168 -2.31 8.06 15.64
N ALA A 169 -2.88 6.90 15.31
CA ALA A 169 -2.14 5.88 14.56
C ALA A 169 -2.21 6.10 13.04
N THR A 170 -1.63 7.19 12.53
CA THR A 170 -1.08 7.16 11.17
C THR A 170 -0.02 6.07 11.17
N CYS A 171 -0.38 4.87 10.69
CA CYS A 171 0.55 3.75 10.61
C CYS A 171 1.80 4.17 9.83
N SER A 172 2.97 3.82 10.38
CA SER A 172 4.26 4.05 9.76
C SER A 172 4.36 3.30 8.41
N PHE A 173 5.16 3.81 7.49
CA PHE A 173 5.36 3.17 6.18
C PHE A 173 5.93 1.76 6.35
N SER A 174 6.85 1.55 7.29
CA SER A 174 7.43 0.24 7.58
C SER A 174 6.39 -0.73 8.13
N PHE A 175 5.46 -0.27 8.97
CA PHE A 175 4.37 -1.11 9.46
C PHE A 175 3.45 -1.56 8.32
N ILE A 176 3.01 -0.63 7.48
CA ILE A 176 2.15 -0.95 6.32
C ILE A 176 2.88 -1.94 5.40
N THR A 177 4.16 -1.70 5.13
CA THR A 177 5.00 -2.55 4.28
C THR A 177 5.13 -3.96 4.85
N ALA A 178 5.42 -4.09 6.14
CA ALA A 178 5.52 -5.39 6.80
C ALA A 178 4.20 -6.18 6.72
N ARG A 179 3.07 -5.50 6.96
CA ARG A 179 1.74 -6.10 6.83
C ARG A 179 1.45 -6.58 5.41
N GLU A 180 1.72 -5.77 4.39
CA GLU A 180 1.45 -6.13 3.00
C GLU A 180 2.39 -7.24 2.49
N LEU A 181 3.66 -7.24 2.91
CA LEU A 181 4.59 -8.35 2.65
C LEU A 181 4.10 -9.65 3.30
N GLN A 182 3.61 -9.59 4.53
CA GLN A 182 3.02 -10.75 5.21
C GLN A 182 1.80 -11.28 4.45
N ARG A 183 0.90 -10.39 4.00
CA ARG A 183 -0.27 -10.78 3.19
C ARG A 183 0.16 -11.49 1.92
N ARG A 184 1.13 -10.93 1.18
CA ARG A 184 1.68 -11.56 -0.02
C ARG A 184 2.28 -12.93 0.27
N LEU A 185 3.02 -13.07 1.37
CA LEU A 185 3.62 -14.36 1.76
C LEU A 185 2.56 -15.43 2.04
N LEU A 186 1.45 -15.06 2.69
CA LEU A 186 0.33 -15.97 2.93
C LEU A 186 -0.34 -16.42 1.62
N GLU A 187 -0.53 -15.50 0.67
CA GLU A 187 -1.06 -15.80 -0.66
C GLU A 187 -0.12 -16.72 -1.47
N VAL A 188 1.18 -16.46 -1.46
CA VAL A 188 2.16 -17.34 -2.13
C VAL A 188 2.18 -18.73 -1.51
N SER A 189 2.05 -18.82 -0.18
CA SER A 189 2.03 -20.09 0.55
C SER A 189 0.78 -20.91 0.20
N SER A 190 -0.40 -20.27 0.11
CA SER A 190 -1.63 -20.95 -0.28
C SER A 190 -1.58 -21.44 -1.73
N VAL A 191 -1.06 -20.63 -2.65
CA VAL A 191 -0.84 -21.04 -4.05
C VAL A 191 0.11 -22.24 -4.12
N SER A 192 1.22 -22.22 -3.38
CA SER A 192 2.16 -23.35 -3.32
C SER A 192 1.52 -24.63 -2.77
N ALA A 193 0.64 -24.52 -1.77
CA ALA A 193 -0.11 -25.67 -1.25
C ALA A 193 -1.08 -26.23 -2.29
N THR A 194 -1.81 -25.36 -3.00
CA THR A 194 -2.72 -25.79 -4.08
C THR A 194 -1.98 -26.43 -5.25
N ASP A 195 -0.80 -25.93 -5.61
CA ASP A 195 0.04 -26.48 -6.67
C ASP A 195 0.54 -27.89 -6.31
N LYS A 196 0.97 -28.10 -5.06
CA LYS A 196 1.32 -29.44 -4.56
C LYS A 196 0.14 -30.42 -4.64
N LEU A 197 -1.06 -29.98 -4.23
CA LEU A 197 -2.27 -30.81 -4.33
C LEU A 197 -2.63 -31.14 -5.78
N LEU A 198 -2.53 -30.16 -6.69
CA LEU A 198 -2.78 -30.37 -8.11
C LEU A 198 -1.79 -31.36 -8.71
N ASN A 199 -0.51 -31.28 -8.34
CA ASN A 199 0.51 -32.25 -8.77
C ASN A 199 0.19 -33.67 -8.28
N ILE A 200 -0.24 -33.84 -7.02
CA ILE A 200 -0.67 -35.14 -6.48
C ILE A 200 -1.87 -35.69 -7.25
N LEU A 201 -2.89 -34.86 -7.49
CA LEU A 201 -4.09 -35.25 -8.25
C LEU A 201 -3.75 -35.61 -9.69
N SER A 202 -2.92 -34.79 -10.36
CA SER A 202 -2.45 -35.04 -11.73
C SER A 202 -1.71 -36.37 -11.82
N HIS A 203 -0.79 -36.63 -10.89
CA HIS A 203 -0.07 -37.90 -10.81
C HIS A 203 -1.03 -39.08 -10.58
N SER A 204 -2.02 -38.91 -9.71
CA SER A 204 -3.03 -39.95 -9.43
C SER A 204 -3.87 -40.28 -10.67
N VAL A 205 -4.33 -39.25 -11.40
CA VAL A 205 -5.08 -39.43 -12.66
C VAL A 205 -4.21 -40.08 -13.73
N TYR A 206 -2.94 -39.67 -13.85
CA TYR A 206 -1.99 -40.29 -14.77
C TYR A 206 -1.83 -41.79 -14.47
N CYS A 207 -1.61 -42.17 -13.22
CA CYS A 207 -1.53 -43.57 -12.80
C CYS A 207 -2.82 -44.36 -13.08
N LEU A 208 -4.00 -43.75 -12.87
CA LEU A 208 -5.28 -44.38 -13.21
C LEU A 208 -5.44 -44.58 -14.72
N SER A 209 -4.97 -43.65 -15.54
CA SER A 209 -5.06 -43.75 -17.01
C SER A 209 -4.08 -44.74 -17.64
N LEU A 210 -2.98 -45.06 -16.96
CA LEU A 210 -2.03 -46.11 -17.37
C LEU A 210 -2.43 -47.52 -16.89
N SER A 211 -3.32 -47.61 -15.90
CA SER A 211 -3.83 -48.88 -15.43
C SER A 211 -4.93 -49.36 -16.39
N GLU A 212 -4.55 -50.15 -17.40
CA GLU A 212 -5.53 -50.82 -18.27
C GLU A 212 -6.58 -51.58 -17.44
N PRO A 213 -7.86 -51.59 -17.86
CA PRO A 213 -8.91 -52.32 -17.16
C PRO A 213 -8.68 -53.83 -17.35
N GLY A 214 -8.02 -54.47 -16.39
CA GLY A 214 -7.93 -55.93 -16.37
C GLY A 214 -6.82 -56.61 -15.58
N LYS A 215 -5.88 -55.91 -14.92
CA LYS A 215 -4.84 -56.58 -14.12
C LYS A 215 -4.73 -56.05 -12.69
N ASN A 216 -5.49 -56.70 -11.81
CA ASN A 216 -5.26 -56.98 -10.39
C ASN A 216 -4.72 -55.85 -9.48
N LEU A 217 -5.66 -55.28 -8.71
CA LEU A 217 -5.45 -54.80 -7.33
C LEU A 217 -4.93 -55.98 -6.49
N PRO A 218 -3.78 -55.90 -5.78
CA PRO A 218 -3.69 -55.14 -4.53
C PRO A 218 -2.33 -54.42 -4.27
N ASP A 219 -2.33 -53.48 -3.31
CA ASP A 219 -1.18 -52.90 -2.55
C ASP A 219 -0.97 -51.37 -2.55
N VAL A 220 -1.86 -50.56 -3.14
CA VAL A 220 -1.67 -49.08 -3.09
C VAL A 220 -2.10 -48.45 -1.75
N VAL A 221 -2.80 -49.17 -0.86
CA VAL A 221 -3.34 -48.60 0.39
C VAL A 221 -2.31 -48.54 1.53
N ALA A 222 -1.15 -49.19 1.42
CA ALA A 222 -0.20 -49.28 2.54
C ALA A 222 0.68 -48.05 2.78
N ASN A 223 0.77 -47.09 1.84
CA ASN A 223 1.80 -46.03 1.91
C ASN A 223 1.29 -44.61 2.19
N ILE A 224 -0.01 -44.40 2.44
CA ILE A 224 -0.55 -43.08 2.77
C ILE A 224 -0.39 -42.75 4.27
N GLY A 225 -0.13 -43.74 5.13
CA GLY A 225 0.02 -43.55 6.58
C GLY A 225 1.38 -43.05 7.07
N ALA A 226 2.39 -42.89 6.21
CA ALA A 226 3.77 -42.58 6.62
C ALA A 226 4.23 -41.14 6.35
N LEU A 227 3.32 -40.24 5.94
CA LEU A 227 3.63 -38.86 5.56
C LEU A 227 2.74 -37.82 6.27
N MET A 228 2.28 -38.15 7.48
CA MET A 228 1.74 -37.19 8.46
C MET A 228 2.79 -36.90 9.55
#